data_AF-A0A814KL06-F1
#
_entry.id   AF-A0A814KL06-F1
#
_cell.length_a   1.000
_cell.length_b   1.000
_cell.length_c   1.000
_cell.angle_alpha   90.00
_cell.angle_beta   90.00
_cell.angle_gamma   90.00
#
_symmetry.space_group_name_H-M   'P 1'
#
loop_
_entity.id
_entity.type
_entity.pdbx_description
1 polymer ?
#
loop_
_entity_poly.entity_id
_entity_poly.type
_entity_poly.pdbx_seq_one_letter_code
_entity_poly.pdbx_strand_id
1 'polypeptide(L)' 'MLGKQILDGIGMNRLLEFPLNSHPRAGCLSIPNDLNPIGYFDPCKEGLVLKLNDLCQHIEQLPKQN' A
#
# COMPACT_ATOMS: atom_id res chain seq x y z
N MET A 1 17.62 22.16 11.99
CA MET A 1 17.23 21.19 13.06
C MET A 1 15.79 20.67 12.84
N LEU A 2 15.44 20.23 11.63
CA LEU A 2 14.09 19.72 11.33
C LEU A 2 13.94 18.23 11.72
N GLY A 3 15.03 17.45 11.62
CA GLY A 3 15.03 16.02 11.93
C GLY A 3 14.83 15.68 13.41
N LYS A 4 15.13 16.60 14.34
CA LYS A 4 14.97 16.37 15.78
C LYS A 4 13.50 16.39 16.21
N GLN A 5 12.68 17.25 15.60
CA GLN A 5 11.25 17.36 15.89
C GLN A 5 10.43 16.16 15.40
N ILE A 6 10.87 15.48 14.35
CA ILE A 6 10.24 14.24 13.88
C ILE A 6 10.45 13.12 14.91
N LEU A 7 11.66 12.99 15.45
CA LEU A 7 11.99 11.96 16.43
C LEU A 7 11.35 12.20 17.79
N ASP A 8 11.28 13.46 18.26
CA ASP A 8 10.65 13.81 19.53
C ASP A 8 9.11 13.63 19.52
N GLY A 9 8.49 13.58 18.33
CA GLY A 9 7.03 13.41 18.15
C GLY A 9 6.57 11.97 17.88
N ILE A 10 7.48 11.03 17.62
CA ILE A 10 7.16 9.61 17.37
C ILE A 10 7.36 8.86 18.68
N GLY A 11 6.31 8.77 19.49
CA GLY A 11 6.31 7.90 20.66
C GLY A 11 6.58 6.45 20.23
N MET A 12 7.50 5.77 20.92
CA MET A 12 7.91 4.39 20.59
C MET A 12 6.77 3.36 20.62
N ASN A 13 5.61 3.72 21.19
CA ASN A 13 4.44 2.85 21.32
C ASN A 13 3.34 3.14 20.28
N ARG A 14 3.64 3.87 19.20
CA ARG A 14 2.66 4.10 18.14
C ARG A 14 2.45 2.83 17.33
N LEU A 15 1.20 2.38 17.29
CA LEU A 15 0.77 1.36 16.35
C LEU A 15 0.52 2.03 14.99
N LEU A 16 1.12 1.46 13.94
CA LEU A 16 0.94 1.89 12.56
C LEU A 16 0.23 0.78 11.78
N GLU A 17 -0.39 1.16 10.67
CA GLU A 17 -0.97 0.19 9.76
C GLU A 17 0.12 -0.72 9.18
N PHE A 18 -0.16 -2.01 9.14
CA PHE A 18 0.74 -3.00 8.57
C PHE A 18 0.76 -2.88 7.03
N PRO A 19 1.94 -2.94 6.38
CA PRO A 19 2.01 -3.01 4.92
C PRO A 19 1.21 -4.21 4.39
N LEU A 20 0.65 -4.10 3.18
CA LEU A 20 -0.21 -5.09 2.54
C LEU A 20 -1.59 -5.29 3.17
N ASN A 21 -1.97 -4.50 4.19
CA ASN A 21 -3.37 -4.45 4.61
C ASN A 21 -4.25 -3.78 3.55
N SER A 22 -5.54 -4.15 3.53
CA SER A 22 -6.56 -3.49 2.72
C SER A 22 -7.24 -2.37 3.50
N HIS A 23 -7.32 -1.18 2.91
CA HIS A 23 -8.01 -0.06 3.52
C HIS A 23 -9.54 -0.27 3.44
N PRO A 24 -10.28 -0.26 4.56
CA PRO A 24 -11.66 -0.76 4.62
C PRO A 24 -12.67 0.02 3.78
N ARG A 25 -12.42 1.31 3.51
CA ARG A 25 -13.30 2.14 2.66
C ARG A 25 -12.90 2.19 1.20
N ALA A 26 -11.61 2.00 0.90
CA ALA A 26 -11.07 2.16 -0.44
C ALA A 26 -10.90 0.81 -1.16
N GLY A 27 -10.75 -0.28 -0.39
CA GLY A 27 -10.43 -1.61 -0.90
C GLY A 27 -9.01 -1.75 -1.44
N CYS A 28 -8.21 -0.67 -1.40
CA CYS A 28 -6.84 -0.63 -1.89
C CYS A 28 -5.88 -1.28 -0.89
N LEU A 29 -4.86 -1.96 -1.40
CA LEU A 29 -3.78 -2.54 -0.61
C LEU A 29 -2.70 -1.49 -0.32
N SER A 30 -2.23 -1.46 0.93
CA SER A 30 -1.13 -0.61 1.41
C SER A 30 0.22 -1.18 0.94
N ILE A 31 0.53 -1.02 -0.35
CA ILE A 31 1.76 -1.57 -0.96
C ILE A 31 2.96 -0.62 -0.80
N PRO A 32 4.20 -1.16 -0.70
CA PRO A 32 5.41 -0.35 -0.77
C PRO A 32 5.46 0.43 -2.09
N ASN A 33 5.79 1.72 -2.01
CA ASN A 33 5.99 2.55 -3.19
C ASN A 33 7.47 2.52 -3.61
N ASP A 34 7.74 2.28 -4.89
CA ASP A 34 9.10 2.38 -5.43
C ASP A 34 9.49 3.87 -5.47
N LEU A 35 10.67 4.17 -4.93
CA LEU A 35 11.21 5.53 -4.89
C LEU A 35 11.93 5.90 -6.21
N ASN A 36 11.98 4.99 -7.17
CA ASN A 36 12.57 5.26 -8.47
C ASN A 36 11.85 6.42 -9.20
N PRO A 37 12.57 7.48 -9.60
CA PRO A 37 11.97 8.71 -10.12
C PRO A 37 11.30 8.57 -11.49
N ILE A 38 11.41 7.41 -12.14
CA ILE A 38 10.89 7.16 -13.50
C ILE A 38 9.41 6.73 -13.47
N GLY A 39 8.88 6.29 -12.32
CA GLY A 39 7.49 5.91 -12.15
C GLY A 39 6.86 6.66 -10.98
N TYR A 40 6.20 7.79 -11.25
CA TYR A 40 5.42 8.49 -10.23
C TYR A 40 4.19 7.66 -9.85
N PHE A 41 4.10 7.24 -8.59
CA PHE A 41 2.87 6.67 -8.03
C PHE A 41 1.81 7.77 -7.88
N ASP A 42 0.67 7.56 -8.53
CA ASP A 42 -0.52 8.40 -8.41
C ASP A 42 -1.68 7.56 -7.86
N PRO A 43 -2.17 7.85 -6.64
CA PRO A 43 -3.25 7.08 -6.02
C PRO A 43 -4.61 7.27 -6.72
N CYS A 44 -4.75 8.28 -7.58
CA CYS A 44 -5.97 8.57 -8.34
C CYS A 44 -5.94 7.96 -9.74
N LYS A 45 -4.77 7.51 -10.22
CA LYS A 45 -4.63 6.94 -11.55
C LYS A 45 -5.08 5.49 -11.57
N GLU A 46 -6.03 5.20 -12.46
CA GLU A 46 -6.53 3.84 -12.68
C GLU A 46 -5.39 2.89 -13.08
N GLY A 47 -5.39 1.68 -12.51
CA GLY A 47 -4.38 0.66 -12.79
C GLY A 47 -3.07 0.80 -12.00
N LEU A 48 -2.85 1.87 -11.23
CA LEU A 48 -1.66 2.01 -10.37
C LEU A 48 -1.89 1.59 -8.92
N VAL A 49 -3.15 1.51 -8.47
CA VAL A 49 -3.51 1.10 -7.12
C VAL A 49 -4.20 -0.27 -7.17
N LEU A 50 -3.57 -1.26 -6.56
CA LEU A 50 -4.11 -2.61 -6.48
C LEU A 50 -5.25 -2.68 -5.47
N LYS A 51 -6.45 -3.08 -5.89
CA LYS A 51 -7.57 -3.37 -5.00
C LYS A 51 -7.62 -4.86 -4.67
N LEU A 52 -8.05 -5.18 -3.45
CA LEU A 52 -8.17 -6.55 -2.98
C LEU A 52 -9.14 -7.37 -3.86
N ASN A 53 -10.28 -6.80 -4.26
CA ASN A 53 -11.25 -7.48 -5.11
C ASN A 53 -10.65 -7.87 -6.46
N ASP A 54 -9.90 -6.96 -7.09
CA ASP A 54 -9.27 -7.19 -8.39
C ASP A 54 -8.24 -8.32 -8.27
N LEU A 55 -7.47 -8.33 -7.18
CA LEU A 55 -6.51 -9.39 -6.88
C LEU A 55 -7.22 -10.74 -6.68
N CYS A 56 -8.29 -10.79 -5.89
CA CYS A 56 -9.06 -12.02 -5.66
C CYS A 56 -9.62 -12.58 -6.98
N GLN A 57 -10.21 -11.72 -7.82
CA GLN A 57 -10.70 -12.12 -9.15
C GLN A 57 -9.59 -12.66 -10.05
N HIS A 58 -8.41 -12.03 -10.02
CA HIS A 58 -7.25 -12.50 -10.77
C HIS A 58 -6.81 -13.88 -10.31
N ILE A 59 -6.77 -14.11 -8.99
CA ILE A 59 -6.40 -15.41 -8.40
C ILE A 59 -7.39 -16.50 -8.81
N GLU A 60 -8.69 -16.20 -8.83
CA GLU A 60 -9.71 -17.16 -9.25
C GLU A 60 -9.61 -17.55 -10.73
N GLN A 61 -9.07 -16.67 -11.56
CA GLN A 61 -8.82 -16.92 -12.99
C GLN A 61 -7.52 -17.66 -13.26
N LEU A 62 -6.63 -17.82 -12.26
CA LEU A 62 -5.40 -18.58 -12.44
C LEU A 62 -5.73 -20.05 -12.73
N PRO A 63 -4.98 -20.70 -13.63
CA PRO A 63 -5.17 -22.12 -13.90
C PRO A 63 -5.01 -22.90 -12.61
N LYS A 64 -6.06 -23.64 -12.21
CA LYS A 64 -6.01 -24.49 -11.04
C LYS A 64 -4.98 -25.58 -11.30
N GLN A 65 -3.85 -25.53 -10.59
CA GLN A 65 -2.87 -26.61 -10.64
C GLN A 65 -3.52 -27.85 -10.01
N ASN A 66 -3.64 -28.92 -10.81
CA ASN A 66 -4.05 -30.25 -10.35
C ASN A 66 -2.98 -30.87 -9.45
#